data_AF-A0A1Z9QG86-F1
#
_entry.id   AF-A0A1Z9QG86-F1
#
_cell.length_a   1.000
_cell.length_b   1.000
_cell.length_c   1.000
_cell.angle_alpha   90.00
_cell.angle_beta   90.00
_cell.angle_gamma   90.00
#
_symmetry.space_group_name_H-M   'P 1'
#
loop_
_entity.id
_entity.type
_entity.pdbx_description
1 polymer ?
#
loop_
_entity_poly.entity_id
_entity_poly.type
_entity_poly.pdbx_seq_one_letter_code
_entity_poly.pdbx_strand_id
1 'polypeptide(L)'
;MQRDISWLRARLDEIQDGEARKDVDRLRGIVDRMRATGAPDPELADFDLASIRAMLKRLGTAFHLRNKAEQVHIVRVNRRRERHATLGEPRPESLAEAVGVLHAAGFDLEATLETIGRLDI
;
A
#
# COMPACT_ATOMS: atom_id res chain seq x y z
N MET A 1 10.68 -4.22 2.73
CA MET A 1 9.28 -3.95 3.11
C MET A 1 9.00 -4.27 4.58
N GLN A 2 9.16 -5.51 5.04
CA GLN A 2 8.82 -5.91 6.42
C GLN A 2 9.60 -5.16 7.52
N ARG A 3 10.88 -4.83 7.27
CA ARG A 3 11.71 -4.02 8.19
C ARG A 3 11.20 -2.57 8.34
N ASP A 4 10.84 -1.92 7.23
CA ASP A 4 10.36 -0.53 7.22
C ASP A 4 8.99 -0.40 7.89
N ILE A 5 8.10 -1.37 7.65
CA ILE A 5 6.78 -1.44 8.30
C ILE A 5 6.93 -1.67 9.81
N SER A 6 7.84 -2.54 10.22
CA SER A 6 8.07 -2.83 11.65
C SER A 6 8.65 -1.62 12.38
N TRP A 7 9.57 -0.90 11.75
CA TRP A 7 10.14 0.34 12.31
C TRP A 7 9.09 1.46 12.43
N LEU A 8 8.26 1.67 11.39
CA LEU A 8 7.21 2.69 11.43
C LEU A 8 6.13 2.39 12.47
N ARG A 9 5.80 1.12 12.69
CA ARG A 9 4.88 0.70 13.77
C ARG A 9 5.48 0.95 15.15
N ALA A 10 6.75 0.62 15.35
CA ALA A 10 7.44 0.92 16.61
C ALA A 10 7.47 2.43 16.89
N ARG A 11 7.72 3.26 15.87
CA ARG A 11 7.67 4.73 16.00
C ARG A 11 6.25 5.26 16.28
N LEU A 12 5.23 4.65 15.68
CA LEU A 12 3.84 5.00 15.97
C LEU A 12 3.48 4.68 17.43
N ASP A 13 3.95 3.53 17.93
CA ASP A 13 3.76 3.11 19.32
C ASP A 13 4.52 4.01 20.33
N GLU A 14 5.63 4.62 19.91
CA GLU A 14 6.36 5.59 20.74
C GLU A 14 5.71 6.97 20.79
N ILE A 15 4.96 7.36 19.74
CA ILE A 15 4.38 8.71 19.58
C ILE A 15 2.92 8.77 20.08
N GLN A 16 2.21 7.64 20.10
CA GLN A 16 0.82 7.57 20.54
C GLN A 16 0.69 6.96 21.92
N ASP A 17 -0.19 7.53 22.75
CA ASP A 17 -0.50 7.03 24.09
C ASP A 17 -0.83 5.53 24.08
N GLY A 18 -0.23 4.79 25.01
CA GLY A 18 -0.36 3.34 25.12
C GLY A 18 -1.80 2.84 25.31
N GLU A 19 -2.71 3.69 25.77
CA GLU A 19 -4.13 3.38 25.95
C GLU A 19 -4.84 3.09 24.62
N ALA A 20 -4.59 3.88 23.57
CA ALA A 20 -5.21 3.63 22.26
C ALA A 20 -4.78 2.28 21.65
N ARG A 21 -3.57 1.81 21.98
CA ARG A 21 -3.11 0.49 21.56
C ARG A 21 -3.85 -0.62 22.31
N LYS A 22 -3.97 -0.50 23.64
CA LYS A 22 -4.72 -1.45 24.46
C LYS A 22 -6.17 -1.55 24.01
N ASP A 23 -6.82 -0.42 23.73
CA ASP A 23 -8.20 -0.38 23.25
C ASP A 23 -8.35 -1.08 21.89
N VAL A 24 -7.40 -0.88 20.96
CA VAL A 24 -7.40 -1.61 19.67
C VAL A 24 -7.21 -3.12 19.87
N ASP A 25 -6.37 -3.53 20.82
CA ASP A 25 -6.15 -4.95 21.12
C ASP A 25 -7.38 -5.57 21.80
N ARG A 26 -8.05 -4.85 22.70
CA ARG A 26 -9.35 -5.23 23.28
C ARG A 26 -10.42 -5.37 22.20
N LEU A 27 -10.54 -4.38 21.32
CA LEU A 27 -11.50 -4.39 20.20
C LEU A 27 -11.28 -5.61 19.29
N ARG A 28 -10.03 -6.01 19.06
CA ARG A 28 -9.73 -7.22 18.27
C ARG A 28 -10.31 -8.47 18.92
N GLY A 29 -10.13 -8.63 20.23
CA GLY A 29 -10.71 -9.76 20.98
C GLY A 29 -12.25 -9.78 20.91
N ILE A 30 -12.88 -8.62 21.06
CA ILE A 30 -14.34 -8.45 20.90
C ILE A 30 -14.79 -8.91 19.50
N VAL A 31 -14.13 -8.42 18.45
CA VAL A 31 -14.46 -8.76 17.06
C VAL A 31 -14.26 -10.25 16.77
N ASP A 32 -13.20 -10.87 17.32
CA ASP A 32 -12.95 -12.30 17.15
C ASP A 32 -14.05 -13.15 17.80
N ARG A 33 -14.54 -12.77 18.98
CA ARG A 33 -15.69 -13.41 19.63
C ARG A 33 -16.98 -13.22 18.84
N MET A 34 -17.23 -12.01 18.32
CA MET A 34 -18.38 -11.74 17.46
C MET A 34 -18.35 -12.60 16.18
N ARG A 35 -17.18 -12.78 15.57
CA ARG A 35 -17.01 -13.65 14.40
C ARG A 35 -17.26 -15.12 14.73
N ALA A 36 -16.80 -15.58 15.89
CA ALA A 36 -16.97 -16.96 16.31
C ALA A 36 -18.43 -17.30 16.67
N THR A 37 -19.15 -16.35 17.28
CA THR A 37 -20.51 -16.55 17.78
C THR A 37 -21.59 -16.12 16.79
N GLY A 38 -21.26 -15.24 15.84
CA GLY A 38 -22.22 -14.60 14.95
C GLY A 38 -23.11 -13.56 15.64
N ALA A 39 -22.88 -13.28 16.93
CA ALA A 39 -23.69 -12.39 17.74
C ALA A 39 -22.90 -11.12 18.12
N PRO A 40 -23.58 -9.98 18.34
CA PRO A 40 -22.95 -8.80 18.93
C PRO A 40 -22.43 -9.08 20.34
N ASP A 41 -21.23 -8.60 20.64
CA ASP A 41 -20.65 -8.69 21.98
C ASP A 41 -20.96 -7.38 22.75
N PRO A 42 -21.56 -7.47 23.95
CA PRO A 42 -21.98 -6.28 24.71
C PRO A 42 -20.81 -5.39 25.15
N GLU A 43 -19.59 -5.93 25.28
CA GLU A 43 -18.40 -5.14 25.64
C GLU A 43 -18.07 -4.07 24.59
N LEU A 44 -18.61 -4.19 23.37
CA LEU A 44 -18.44 -3.15 22.34
C LEU A 44 -19.03 -1.80 22.79
N ALA A 45 -20.06 -1.81 23.63
CA ALA A 45 -20.70 -0.60 24.13
C ALA A 45 -19.89 0.13 25.22
N ASP A 46 -18.83 -0.50 25.75
CA ASP A 46 -18.02 0.08 26.84
C ASP A 46 -17.04 1.15 26.36
N PHE A 47 -16.81 1.26 25.04
CA PHE A 47 -15.90 2.27 24.51
C PHE A 47 -16.58 3.64 24.51
N ASP A 48 -15.98 4.59 25.23
CA ASP A 48 -16.40 5.97 25.16
C ASP A 48 -15.97 6.64 23.84
N LEU A 49 -16.50 7.82 23.58
CA LEU A 49 -16.22 8.57 22.35
C LEU A 49 -14.74 8.99 22.23
N ALA A 50 -14.03 9.20 23.34
CA ALA A 50 -12.63 9.57 23.33
C ALA A 50 -11.75 8.38 22.91
N SER A 51 -11.97 7.20 23.49
CA SER A 51 -11.36 5.93 23.10
C SER A 51 -11.63 5.60 21.64
N ILE A 52 -12.87 5.73 21.17
CA ILE A 52 -13.22 5.50 19.76
C ILE A 52 -12.39 6.42 18.84
N ARG A 53 -12.31 7.71 19.14
CA ARG A 53 -11.49 8.65 18.35
C ARG A 53 -10.01 8.31 18.38
N ALA A 54 -9.47 7.94 19.53
CA ALA A 54 -8.07 7.56 19.67
C ALA A 54 -7.73 6.29 18.87
N MET A 55 -8.58 5.26 18.95
CA MET A 55 -8.46 4.04 18.15
C MET A 55 -8.49 4.33 16.65
N LEU A 56 -9.47 5.11 16.17
CA LEU A 56 -9.59 5.48 14.76
C LEU A 56 -8.37 6.24 14.26
N LYS A 57 -7.89 7.23 15.04
CA LYS A 57 -6.68 7.99 14.72
C LYS A 57 -5.45 7.07 14.61
N ARG A 58 -5.31 6.12 15.54
CA ARG A 58 -4.23 5.13 15.54
C ARG A 58 -4.29 4.21 14.33
N LEU A 59 -5.44 3.60 14.07
CA LEU A 59 -5.65 2.70 12.93
C LEU A 59 -5.43 3.43 11.59
N GLY A 60 -5.97 4.64 11.44
CA GLY A 60 -5.79 5.47 10.26
C GLY A 60 -4.32 5.82 10.03
N THR A 61 -3.61 6.23 11.09
CA THR A 61 -2.18 6.56 10.99
C THR A 61 -1.37 5.32 10.62
N ALA A 62 -1.61 4.17 11.27
CA ALA A 62 -0.94 2.91 10.94
C ALA A 62 -1.17 2.49 9.47
N PHE A 63 -2.39 2.69 8.95
CA PHE A 63 -2.73 2.44 7.56
C PHE A 63 -1.94 3.35 6.61
N HIS A 64 -1.94 4.66 6.86
CA HIS A 64 -1.19 5.62 6.03
C HIS A 64 0.31 5.34 6.02
N LEU A 65 0.89 4.99 7.17
CA LEU A 65 2.31 4.63 7.27
C LEU A 65 2.63 3.36 6.47
N ARG A 66 1.77 2.34 6.54
CA ARG A 66 1.92 1.13 5.71
C ARG A 66 1.88 1.47 4.22
N ASN A 67 0.92 2.29 3.79
CA ASN A 67 0.80 2.70 2.40
C ASN A 67 2.03 3.47 1.93
N LYS A 68 2.57 4.36 2.77
CA LYS A 68 3.77 5.12 2.45
C LYS A 68 4.99 4.22 2.32
N ALA A 69 5.16 3.26 3.23
CA ALA A 69 6.23 2.27 3.16
C ALA A 69 6.15 1.45 1.86
N GLU A 70 4.94 1.07 1.44
CA GLU A 70 4.71 0.36 0.19
C GLU A 70 5.09 1.20 -1.03
N GLN A 71 4.62 2.45 -1.09
CA GLN A 71 4.98 3.38 -2.16
C GLN A 71 6.50 3.55 -2.29
N VAL A 72 7.21 3.73 -1.16
CA VAL A 72 8.67 3.83 -1.16
C VAL A 72 9.30 2.53 -1.65
N HIS A 73 8.76 1.37 -1.28
CA HIS A 73 9.26 0.08 -1.75
C HIS A 73 9.10 -0.07 -3.27
N ILE A 74 7.91 0.25 -3.80
CA ILE A 74 7.63 0.24 -5.25
C ILE A 74 8.62 1.13 -5.99
N VAL A 75 8.81 2.38 -5.53
CA VAL A 75 9.76 3.31 -6.15
C VAL A 75 11.20 2.75 -6.12
N ARG A 76 11.63 2.16 -5.00
CA ARG A 76 12.96 1.54 -4.89
C ARG A 76 13.13 0.37 -5.86
N VAL A 77 12.13 -0.50 -5.98
CA VAL A 77 12.14 -1.63 -6.92
C VAL A 77 12.17 -1.13 -8.37
N ASN A 78 11.34 -0.15 -8.71
CA ASN A 78 11.30 0.43 -10.05
C ASN A 78 12.64 1.09 -10.42
N ARG A 79 13.25 1.87 -9.52
CA ARG A 79 14.61 2.43 -9.73
C ARG A 79 15.68 1.36 -9.86
N ARG A 80 15.53 0.21 -9.22
CA ARG A 80 16.44 -0.92 -9.41
C ARG A 80 16.25 -1.52 -10.81
N ARG A 81 15.00 -1.78 -11.22
CA ARG A 81 14.68 -2.31 -12.56
C ARG A 81 15.18 -1.38 -13.67
N GLU A 82 14.94 -0.07 -13.52
CA GLU A 82 15.40 0.96 -14.45
C GLU A 82 16.92 0.95 -14.64
N ARG A 83 17.70 0.77 -13.57
CA ARG A 83 19.16 0.64 -13.66
C ARG A 83 19.67 -0.60 -14.40
N HIS A 84 18.86 -1.65 -14.47
CA HIS A 84 19.22 -2.88 -15.19
C HIS A 84 18.61 -2.93 -16.59
N ALA A 85 17.70 -2.00 -16.92
CA ALA A 85 17.06 -1.96 -18.22
C ALA A 85 18.06 -1.55 -19.29
N THR A 86 18.00 -2.23 -20.43
CA THR A 86 18.77 -1.90 -21.63
C THR A 86 17.82 -1.73 -22.81
N LEU A 87 18.34 -1.32 -23.97
CA LEU A 87 17.52 -1.29 -25.20
C LEU A 87 17.05 -2.68 -25.62
N GLY A 88 17.87 -3.73 -25.40
CA GLY A 88 17.51 -5.11 -25.73
C GLY A 88 16.64 -5.80 -24.68
N GLU A 89 16.65 -5.30 -23.44
CA GLU A 89 15.84 -5.80 -22.34
C GLU A 89 15.24 -4.58 -21.58
N PRO A 90 14.18 -3.97 -22.14
CA PRO A 90 13.58 -2.79 -21.54
C PRO A 90 12.90 -3.13 -20.21
N ARG A 91 12.65 -2.09 -19.40
CA ARG A 91 11.94 -2.26 -18.12
C ARG A 91 10.52 -2.79 -18.39
N PRO A 92 10.05 -3.81 -17.65
CA PRO A 92 8.67 -4.27 -17.75
C PRO A 92 7.67 -3.16 -17.43
N GLU A 93 6.56 -3.15 -18.15
CA GLU A 93 5.49 -2.15 -18.15
C GLU A 93 5.99 -0.72 -18.47
N SER A 94 7.08 -0.60 -19.23
CA SER A 94 7.59 0.70 -19.68
C SER A 94 7.21 1.01 -21.12
N LEU A 95 7.26 2.30 -21.48
CA LEU A 95 7.05 2.74 -22.87
C LEU A 95 8.07 2.09 -23.83
N ALA A 96 9.31 1.87 -23.39
CA ALA A 96 10.34 1.22 -24.20
C ALA A 96 9.99 -0.25 -24.50
N GLU A 97 9.40 -0.96 -23.53
CA GLU A 97 8.88 -2.32 -23.77
C GLU A 97 7.69 -2.28 -24.74
N ALA A 98 6.76 -1.35 -24.56
CA ALA A 98 5.62 -1.19 -25.47
C ALA A 98 6.07 -0.90 -26.91
N VAL A 99 7.07 -0.03 -27.10
CA VAL A 99 7.68 0.23 -28.42
C VAL A 99 8.36 -1.03 -28.98
N GLY A 100 9.08 -1.78 -28.14
CA GLY A 100 9.67 -3.05 -28.55
C GLY A 100 8.63 -4.09 -29.01
N VAL A 101 7.49 -4.16 -28.32
CA VAL A 101 6.35 -5.01 -28.71
C VAL A 101 5.75 -4.58 -30.04
N LEU A 102 5.56 -3.28 -30.28
CA LEU A 102 5.06 -2.76 -31.56
C LEU A 102 6.04 -3.05 -32.71
N HIS A 103 7.33 -2.82 -32.50
CA HIS A 103 8.36 -3.15 -33.49
C HIS A 103 8.40 -4.65 -33.81
N ALA A 104 8.31 -5.52 -32.79
CA ALA A 104 8.23 -6.97 -32.98
C ALA A 104 6.96 -7.41 -33.73
N ALA A 105 5.88 -6.63 -33.63
CA ALA A 105 4.65 -6.81 -34.41
C ALA A 105 4.74 -6.24 -35.84
N GLY A 106 5.89 -5.69 -36.25
CA GLY A 106 6.14 -5.18 -37.60
C GLY A 106 5.78 -3.71 -37.81
N PHE A 107 5.50 -2.96 -36.74
CA PHE A 107 5.26 -1.52 -36.85
C PHE A 107 6.59 -0.81 -37.10
N ASP A 108 6.61 0.08 -38.08
CA ASP A 108 7.70 1.01 -38.25
C ASP A 108 7.57 2.22 -37.30
N LEU A 109 8.51 3.14 -37.40
CA LEU A 109 8.56 4.33 -36.54
C LEU A 109 7.31 5.21 -36.71
N GLU A 110 6.82 5.38 -37.95
CA GLU A 110 5.68 6.25 -38.24
C GLU A 110 4.39 5.66 -37.67
N ALA A 111 4.13 4.37 -37.93
CA ALA A 111 2.97 3.66 -37.38
C ALA A 111 2.99 3.61 -35.84
N THR A 112 4.18 3.49 -35.24
CA THR A 112 4.35 3.52 -33.78
C THR A 112 3.98 4.89 -33.21
N LEU A 113 4.48 5.98 -33.82
CA LEU A 113 4.19 7.35 -33.39
C LEU A 113 2.71 7.71 -33.58
N GLU A 114 2.09 7.31 -34.70
CA GLU A 114 0.65 7.50 -34.92
C GLU A 114 -0.17 6.79 -33.85
N THR A 115 0.19 5.55 -33.51
CA THR A 115 -0.49 4.76 -32.48
C THR A 115 -0.39 5.44 -31.11
N ILE A 116 0.79 5.92 -30.73
CA ILE A 116 0.99 6.64 -29.46
C ILE A 116 0.21 7.97 -29.46
N GLY A 117 0.21 8.69 -30.57
CA GLY A 117 -0.49 9.99 -30.71
C GLY A 117 -2.01 9.90 -30.60
N ARG A 118 -2.59 8.69 -30.73
CA ARG A 118 -4.02 8.42 -30.54
C ARG A 118 -4.41 8.08 -29.11
N LEU A 119 -3.44 7.90 -28.21
CA LEU A 119 -3.71 7.64 -26.79
C LEU A 119 -4.15 8.93 -26.11
N ASP A 120 -5.30 8.89 -25.45
CA ASP A 120 -5.77 9.92 -24.53
C ASP A 120 -5.49 9.41 -23.09
N ILE A 121 -4.72 10.16 -22.29
CA ILE A 121 -4.18 9.74 -20.98
C ILE A 121 -4.51 10.77 -19.91
#